data_AF-A0A7C4D560-F1
#
_entry.id   AF-A0A7C4D560-F1
#
_cell.length_a   1.000
_cell.length_b   1.000
_cell.length_c   1.000
_cell.angle_alpha   90.00
_cell.angle_beta   90.00
_cell.angle_gamma   90.00
#
_symmetry.space_group_name_H-M   'P 1'
#
loop_
_entity.id
_entity.type
_entity.pdbx_description
1 polymer ?
#
loop_
_entity_poly.entity_id
_entity_poly.type
_entity_poly.pdbx_seq_one_letter_code
_entity_poly.pdbx_strand_id
1 'polypeptide(L)'
;MNHRERFLGTFEFKDVNRVPDYEFGYWTETVDRWHREGLPIDKKTDRDIELYLGLEGLACVEMIPVRTGLWPNLPERIIREDEDKAIVDDGMGGIYVRTKSTSSVPHYIRHPLKNRDDREKLKPFFDPNTLGRFPPN
;
A
#
# COMPACT_ATOMS: atom_id res chain seq x y z
N MET A 1 -6.12 17.43 21.57
CA MET A 1 -6.12 15.96 21.46
C MET A 1 -5.05 15.53 20.48
N ASN A 2 -4.16 14.63 20.88
CA ASN A 2 -3.19 13.99 19.98
C ASN A 2 -3.85 12.89 19.12
N HIS A 3 -3.10 12.33 18.15
CA HIS A 3 -3.61 11.29 17.23
C HIS A 3 -4.19 10.09 17.99
N ARG A 4 -3.49 9.59 19.02
CA ARG A 4 -3.93 8.42 19.80
C ARG A 4 -5.23 8.69 20.55
N GLU A 5 -5.33 9.84 21.22
CA GLU A 5 -6.54 10.25 21.96
C GLU A 5 -7.75 10.37 21.04
N ARG A 6 -7.55 10.92 19.84
CA ARG A 6 -8.62 11.08 18.85
C ARG A 6 -9.07 9.74 18.27
N PHE A 7 -8.12 8.87 17.93
CA PHE A 7 -8.41 7.51 17.46
C PHE A 7 -9.27 6.76 18.49
N LEU A 8 -8.79 6.66 19.74
CA LEU A 8 -9.52 5.96 20.80
C LEU A 8 -10.87 6.61 21.08
N GLY A 9 -10.94 7.93 21.18
CA GLY A 9 -12.20 8.65 21.39
C GLY A 9 -13.23 8.38 20.30
N THR A 10 -12.80 8.31 19.04
CA THR A 10 -13.69 7.99 17.90
C THR A 10 -14.25 6.59 18.01
N PHE A 11 -13.40 5.58 18.27
CA PHE A 11 -13.84 4.18 18.38
C PHE A 11 -14.57 3.86 19.69
N GLU A 12 -14.46 4.71 20.71
CA GLU A 12 -15.21 4.64 21.96
C GLU A 12 -16.45 5.53 21.97
N PHE A 13 -16.81 6.16 20.84
CA PHE A 13 -17.96 7.06 20.69
C PHE A 13 -17.97 8.24 21.70
N LYS A 14 -16.79 8.80 21.99
CA LYS A 14 -16.61 9.99 22.82
C LYS A 14 -16.54 11.26 21.96
N ASP A 15 -16.70 12.41 22.61
CA ASP A 15 -16.46 13.70 21.96
C ASP A 15 -15.00 13.83 21.53
N VAL A 16 -14.79 14.20 20.26
CA VAL A 16 -13.47 14.44 19.66
C VAL A 16 -13.46 15.79 18.96
N ASN A 17 -12.29 16.45 18.90
CA ASN A 17 -12.17 17.77 18.27
C ASN A 17 -12.34 17.75 16.73
N ARG A 18 -12.08 16.60 16.09
CA ARG A 18 -12.48 16.25 14.73
C ARG A 18 -12.42 14.72 14.56
N VAL A 19 -13.06 14.19 13.54
CA VAL A 19 -12.91 12.78 13.14
C VAL A 19 -11.49 12.58 12.59
N PRO A 20 -10.78 11.50 12.96
CA PRO A 20 -9.45 11.22 12.43
C PRO A 20 -9.53 10.86 10.94
N ASP A 21 -8.55 11.33 10.18
CA ASP A 21 -8.48 11.11 8.74
C ASP A 21 -7.33 10.16 8.39
N TYR A 22 -7.69 9.05 7.74
CA TYR A 22 -6.79 7.94 7.39
C TYR A 22 -6.91 7.67 5.89
N GLU A 23 -6.04 8.31 5.12
CA GLU A 23 -5.99 8.16 3.67
C GLU A 23 -5.27 6.87 3.24
N PHE A 24 -5.68 6.34 2.09
CA PHE A 24 -5.09 5.13 1.49
C PHE A 24 -4.04 5.49 0.41
N GLY A 25 -3.09 6.34 0.79
CA GLY A 25 -2.04 6.85 -0.08
C GLY A 25 -2.55 7.76 -1.20
N TYR A 26 -1.61 8.36 -1.93
CA TYR A 26 -1.92 9.33 -2.98
C TYR A 26 -1.37 8.88 -4.33
N TRP A 27 -2.14 9.13 -5.39
CA TRP A 27 -1.65 8.92 -6.76
C TRP A 27 -0.50 9.88 -7.08
N THR A 28 0.50 9.40 -7.82
CA THR A 28 1.68 10.19 -8.17
C THR A 28 1.29 11.49 -8.90
N GLU A 29 0.31 11.44 -9.79
CA GLU A 29 -0.19 12.61 -10.53
C GLU A 29 -0.85 13.64 -9.60
N THR A 30 -1.51 13.18 -8.53
CA THR A 30 -2.10 14.04 -7.52
C THR A 30 -1.01 14.78 -6.76
N VAL A 31 0.04 14.08 -6.33
CA VAL A 31 1.18 14.68 -5.64
C VAL A 31 1.94 15.65 -6.54
N ASP A 32 2.19 15.26 -7.79
CA ASP A 32 2.82 16.12 -8.81
C ASP A 32 2.01 17.40 -9.04
N ARG A 33 0.68 17.30 -9.07
CA ARG A 33 -0.20 18.46 -9.16
C ARG A 33 -0.12 19.32 -7.91
N TRP A 34 -0.18 18.73 -6.72
CA TRP A 34 -0.09 19.47 -5.46
C TRP A 34 1.23 20.24 -5.33
N HIS A 35 2.35 19.70 -5.81
CA HIS A 35 3.61 20.44 -5.87
C HIS A 35 3.52 21.71 -6.73
N ARG A 36 2.79 21.66 -7.85
CA ARG A 36 2.51 22.84 -8.68
C ARG A 36 1.53 23.81 -8.03
N GLU A 37 0.70 23.33 -7.11
CA GLU A 37 -0.31 24.11 -6.38
C GLU A 37 0.21 24.65 -5.02
N GLY A 38 1.43 24.31 -4.61
CA GLY A 38 2.10 24.88 -3.44
C GLY A 38 2.56 23.89 -2.37
N LEU A 39 2.39 22.57 -2.56
CA LEU A 39 2.97 21.56 -1.68
C LEU A 39 4.50 21.63 -1.75
N PRO A 40 5.22 21.76 -0.61
CA PRO A 40 6.68 21.84 -0.63
C PRO A 40 7.34 20.61 -1.29
N ILE A 41 8.36 20.83 -2.12
CA ILE A 41 8.97 19.80 -2.98
C ILE A 41 9.69 18.68 -2.21
N ASP A 42 9.96 18.89 -0.92
CA ASP A 42 10.52 17.89 -0.01
C ASP A 42 9.47 16.91 0.52
N LYS A 43 8.17 17.15 0.32
CA LYS A 43 7.09 16.25 0.72
C LYS A 43 6.78 15.23 -0.37
N LYS A 44 7.51 14.11 -0.35
CA LYS A 44 7.50 13.13 -1.45
C LYS A 44 6.80 11.82 -1.11
N THR A 45 6.65 11.50 0.17
CA THR A 45 6.02 10.27 0.62
C THR A 45 4.63 10.56 1.19
N ASP A 46 3.76 9.54 1.22
CA ASP A 46 2.45 9.63 1.87
C ASP A 46 2.59 10.15 3.31
N ARG A 47 3.62 9.69 4.04
CA ARG A 47 3.91 10.15 5.41
C ARG A 47 4.25 11.63 5.46
N ASP A 48 5.08 12.13 4.54
CA ASP A 48 5.45 13.55 4.51
C ASP A 48 4.21 14.44 4.29
N ILE A 49 3.33 14.00 3.40
CA ILE A 49 2.09 14.69 3.04
C ILE A 49 1.11 14.66 4.22
N GLU A 50 0.86 13.49 4.80
CA GLU A 50 -0.02 13.33 5.96
C GLU A 50 0.45 14.21 7.13
N LEU A 51 1.75 14.21 7.44
CA LEU A 51 2.31 15.07 8.49
C LEU A 51 2.17 16.56 8.16
N TYR A 52 2.40 16.96 6.90
CA TYR A 52 2.28 18.35 6.46
C TYR A 52 0.85 18.88 6.55
N LEU A 53 -0.12 18.05 6.16
CA LEU A 53 -1.56 18.36 6.23
C LEU A 53 -2.14 18.17 7.64
N GLY A 54 -1.35 17.64 8.58
CA GLY A 54 -1.76 17.34 9.94
C GLY A 54 -2.82 16.25 10.02
N LEU A 55 -2.75 15.24 9.16
CA LEU A 55 -3.64 14.07 9.15
C LEU A 55 -3.14 12.98 10.10
N GLU A 56 -4.06 12.16 10.60
CA GLU A 56 -3.71 11.02 11.45
C GLU A 56 -2.96 9.95 10.65
N GLY A 57 -3.41 9.69 9.41
CA GLY A 57 -2.63 9.08 8.34
C GLY A 57 -2.21 7.62 8.53
N LEU A 58 -2.43 6.76 7.53
CA LEU A 58 -1.96 5.37 7.61
C LEU A 58 -0.42 5.29 7.56
N ALA A 59 0.23 6.19 6.83
CA ALA A 59 1.69 6.21 6.71
C ALA A 59 2.39 6.84 7.95
N CYS A 60 1.63 7.51 8.81
CA CYS A 60 2.10 8.03 10.09
C CYS A 60 2.08 7.00 11.23
N VAL A 61 1.34 5.90 11.09
CA VAL A 61 1.26 4.84 12.10
C VAL A 61 2.63 4.21 12.33
N GLU A 62 3.03 4.06 13.59
CA GLU A 62 4.26 3.36 13.95
C GLU A 62 4.09 1.86 13.72
N MET A 63 4.85 1.32 12.77
CA MET A 63 4.86 -0.08 12.42
C MET A 63 6.11 -0.75 12.98
N ILE A 64 5.96 -1.93 13.58
CA ILE A 64 7.10 -2.79 13.88
C ILE A 64 7.75 -3.24 12.55
N PRO A 65 9.09 -3.34 12.47
CA PRO A 65 9.81 -3.65 11.23
C PRO A 65 9.72 -5.15 10.86
N VAL A 66 8.51 -5.69 10.83
CA VAL A 66 8.21 -7.10 10.56
C VAL A 66 7.54 -7.22 9.20
N ARG A 67 7.98 -8.19 8.39
CA ARG A 67 7.35 -8.48 7.10
C ARG A 67 6.07 -9.29 7.29
N THR A 68 4.94 -8.61 7.21
CA THR A 68 3.59 -9.19 7.39
C THR A 68 2.98 -9.75 6.10
N GLY A 69 3.51 -9.35 4.94
CA GLY A 69 3.08 -9.85 3.63
C GLY A 69 3.73 -11.17 3.21
N LEU A 70 3.62 -11.47 1.91
CA LEU A 70 4.31 -12.58 1.26
C LEU A 70 5.81 -12.44 1.41
N TRP A 71 6.47 -13.50 1.90
CA TRP A 71 7.91 -13.49 2.08
C TRP A 71 8.51 -14.88 1.82
N PRO A 72 9.55 -15.00 0.96
CA PRO A 72 10.13 -13.94 0.12
C PRO A 72 9.13 -13.34 -0.88
N ASN A 73 9.40 -12.14 -1.38
CA ASN A 73 8.55 -11.53 -2.39
C ASN A 73 8.54 -12.39 -3.66
N LEU A 74 7.37 -12.55 -4.27
CA LEU A 74 7.23 -13.18 -5.57
C LEU A 74 7.51 -12.15 -6.67
N PRO A 75 8.48 -12.39 -7.56
CA PRO A 75 8.89 -11.40 -8.54
C PRO A 75 7.83 -11.23 -9.62
N GLU A 76 7.51 -9.97 -9.89
CA GLU A 76 6.70 -9.55 -11.03
C GLU A 76 7.51 -9.67 -12.34
N ARG A 77 6.84 -10.01 -13.45
CA ARG A 77 7.40 -9.84 -14.80
C ARG A 77 6.38 -9.31 -15.79
N ILE A 78 6.86 -8.49 -16.73
CA ILE A 78 6.05 -8.02 -17.86
C ILE A 78 5.99 -9.14 -18.91
N ILE A 79 4.78 -9.56 -19.29
CA ILE A 79 4.55 -10.55 -20.35
C ILE A 79 4.53 -9.86 -21.72
N ARG A 80 3.86 -8.71 -21.78
CA ARG A 80 3.69 -7.92 -23.00
C ARG A 80 3.53 -6.46 -22.63
N GLU A 81 4.05 -5.59 -23.48
CA GLU A 81 3.93 -4.16 -23.34
C GLU A 81 3.44 -3.57 -24.67
N ASP A 82 2.44 -2.69 -24.59
CA ASP A 82 1.97 -1.86 -25.69
C ASP A 82 2.30 -0.38 -25.35
N GLU A 83 1.75 0.61 -26.07
CA GLU A 83 2.10 2.03 -25.87
C GLU A 83 1.87 2.53 -24.43
N ASP A 84 0.68 2.30 -23.86
CA ASP A 84 0.32 2.76 -22.51
C ASP A 84 -0.10 1.63 -21.56
N LYS A 85 -0.07 0.38 -22.01
CA LYS A 85 -0.50 -0.76 -21.19
C LYS A 85 0.60 -1.79 -21.07
N ALA A 86 0.67 -2.42 -19.90
CA ALA A 86 1.51 -3.58 -19.65
C ALA A 86 0.64 -4.73 -19.14
N ILE A 87 0.81 -5.91 -19.75
CA ILE A 87 0.29 -7.18 -19.24
C ILE A 87 1.37 -7.78 -18.34
N VAL A 88 1.00 -8.03 -17.10
CA VAL A 88 1.92 -8.35 -16.01
C VAL A 88 1.54 -9.67 -15.37
N ASP A 89 2.54 -10.51 -15.14
CA ASP A 89 2.49 -11.69 -14.29
C ASP A 89 2.95 -11.30 -12.89
N ASP A 90 2.08 -11.48 -11.89
CA ASP A 90 2.36 -11.08 -10.51
C ASP A 90 3.25 -12.07 -9.74
N GLY A 91 3.68 -13.17 -10.37
CA GLY A 91 4.49 -14.22 -9.76
C GLY A 91 3.72 -15.14 -8.79
N MET A 92 2.50 -14.75 -8.38
CA MET A 92 1.57 -15.56 -7.59
C MET A 92 0.66 -16.43 -8.46
N GLY A 93 0.67 -16.21 -9.78
CA GLY A 93 -0.21 -16.86 -10.75
C GLY A 93 -1.32 -15.95 -11.27
N GLY A 94 -1.41 -14.72 -10.78
CA GLY A 94 -2.31 -13.71 -11.32
C GLY A 94 -1.70 -13.01 -12.54
N ILE A 95 -2.58 -12.66 -13.48
CA ILE A 95 -2.23 -11.86 -14.66
C ILE A 95 -3.12 -10.63 -14.65
N TYR A 96 -2.53 -9.46 -14.76
CA TYR A 96 -3.26 -8.20 -14.77
C TYR A 96 -2.74 -7.24 -15.83
N VAL A 97 -3.56 -6.26 -16.18
CA VAL A 97 -3.21 -5.15 -17.07
C VAL A 97 -3.13 -3.88 -16.23
N ARG A 98 -2.03 -3.15 -16.34
CA ARG A 98 -1.89 -1.81 -15.78
C ARG A 98 -1.60 -0.77 -16.87
N THR A 99 -2.02 0.46 -16.61
CA THR A 99 -1.55 1.64 -17.32
C THR A 99 -0.11 1.95 -16.93
N LYS A 100 0.66 2.52 -17.86
CA LYS A 100 2.06 2.92 -17.61
C LYS A 100 2.18 4.41 -17.32
N SER A 101 1.39 5.23 -18.00
CA SER A 101 1.45 6.69 -17.87
C SER A 101 0.65 7.23 -16.70
N THR A 102 -0.40 6.52 -16.28
CA THR A 102 -1.29 6.96 -15.20
C THR A 102 -1.45 5.91 -14.12
N SER A 103 -1.61 6.36 -12.88
CA SER A 103 -1.99 5.50 -11.76
C SER A 103 -3.46 5.11 -11.87
N SER A 104 -3.75 3.81 -11.82
CA SER A 104 -5.10 3.27 -11.77
C SER A 104 -5.08 1.91 -11.10
N VAL A 105 -6.21 1.51 -10.53
CA VAL A 105 -6.41 0.11 -10.12
C VAL A 105 -6.24 -0.79 -11.35
N PRO A 106 -5.41 -1.84 -11.29
CA PRO A 106 -5.17 -2.72 -12.43
C PRO A 106 -6.39 -3.59 -12.73
N HIS A 107 -6.54 -3.95 -14.01
CA HIS A 107 -7.56 -4.90 -14.45
C HIS A 107 -7.00 -6.32 -14.44
N TYR A 108 -7.51 -7.17 -13.55
CA TYR A 108 -7.11 -8.58 -13.50
C TYR A 108 -7.75 -9.39 -14.63
N ILE A 109 -6.91 -9.96 -15.50
CA ILE A 109 -7.31 -10.98 -16.50
C ILE A 109 -7.48 -12.32 -15.79
N ARG A 110 -6.62 -12.60 -14.81
CA ARG A 110 -6.59 -13.84 -14.05
C ARG A 110 -6.23 -13.55 -12.62
N HIS A 111 -7.06 -13.94 -11.67
CA HIS A 111 -6.73 -13.87 -10.25
C HIS A 111 -5.78 -15.01 -9.83
N PRO A 112 -4.85 -14.76 -8.88
CA PRO A 112 -3.90 -15.77 -8.39
C PRO A 112 -4.57 -16.86 -7.55
N LEU A 113 -5.67 -16.54 -6.86
CA LEU A 113 -6.40 -17.45 -5.99
C LEU A 113 -7.77 -17.74 -6.58
N LYS A 114 -7.98 -18.95 -7.09
CA LYS A 114 -9.27 -19.37 -7.67
C LYS A 114 -9.92 -20.50 -6.88
N ASN A 115 -9.09 -21.32 -6.25
CA ASN A 115 -9.53 -22.47 -5.47
C ASN A 115 -8.64 -22.67 -4.24
N ARG A 116 -8.98 -23.68 -3.44
CA ARG A 116 -8.24 -24.01 -2.22
C ARG A 116 -6.82 -24.48 -2.51
N ASP A 117 -6.59 -25.17 -3.61
CA ASP A 117 -5.25 -25.67 -3.97
C ASP A 117 -4.29 -24.52 -4.31
N ASP A 118 -4.79 -23.44 -4.90
CA ASP A 118 -4.00 -22.22 -5.13
C ASP A 118 -3.57 -21.58 -3.80
N ARG A 119 -4.44 -21.62 -2.78
CA ARG A 119 -4.08 -21.17 -1.43
C ARG A 119 -2.96 -22.02 -0.84
N GLU A 120 -2.99 -23.34 -1.02
CA GLU A 120 -1.93 -24.23 -0.52
C GLU A 120 -0.55 -23.88 -1.11
N LYS A 121 -0.50 -23.40 -2.37
CA LYS A 121 0.75 -22.93 -3.00
C LYS A 121 1.28 -21.63 -2.39
N LEU A 122 0.41 -20.73 -1.92
CA LEU A 122 0.81 -19.45 -1.30
C LEU A 122 1.10 -19.57 0.20
N LYS A 123 0.58 -20.59 0.89
CA LYS A 123 0.81 -20.78 2.34
C LYS A 123 2.28 -20.69 2.79
N PRO A 124 3.26 -21.29 2.09
CA PRO A 124 4.66 -21.22 2.53
C PRO A 124 5.17 -19.78 2.68
N PHE A 125 4.67 -18.84 1.86
CA PHE A 125 5.02 -17.42 1.90
C PHE A 125 4.44 -16.67 3.11
N PHE A 126 3.70 -17.35 3.98
CA PHE A 126 3.15 -16.82 5.24
C PHE A 126 3.75 -17.51 6.48
N ASP A 127 4.75 -18.39 6.35
CA ASP A 127 5.38 -19.04 7.51
C ASP A 127 6.16 -18.01 8.35
N PRO A 128 5.74 -17.72 9.61
CA PRO A 128 6.39 -16.72 10.47
C PRO A 128 7.86 -17.02 10.78
N ASN A 129 8.32 -18.26 10.59
CA ASN A 129 9.70 -18.66 10.86
C ASN A 129 10.63 -18.47 9.65
N THR A 130 10.11 -17.99 8.52
CA THR A 130 10.93 -17.73 7.32
C THR A 130 11.98 -16.65 7.63
N LEU A 131 13.26 -16.97 7.40
CA LEU A 131 14.38 -16.06 7.63
C LEU A 131 14.16 -14.72 6.91
N GLY A 132 14.42 -13.61 7.60
CA GLY A 132 14.27 -12.25 7.04
C GLY A 132 12.90 -11.60 7.27
N ARG A 133 11.96 -12.28 7.94
CA ARG A 133 10.73 -11.66 8.42
C ARG A 133 10.94 -10.65 9.54
N PHE A 134 11.78 -11.03 10.49
CA PHE A 134 12.22 -10.18 11.59
C PHE A 134 13.56 -9.54 11.22
N PRO A 135 13.86 -8.33 11.72
CA PRO A 135 15.18 -7.75 11.57
C PRO A 135 16.24 -8.66 12.24
N PRO A 136 17.49 -8.64 11.77
CA PRO A 136 18.58 -9.29 12.49
C PRO A 136 18.70 -8.68 13.90
N ASN A 137 18.97 -9.52 14.89
CA ASN A 137 19.27 -9.10 16.26
C ASN A 137 20.53 -8.25 16.34
#